data_AF-X6Q133-F1
#
_entry.id   AF-X6Q133-F1
#
_cell.length_a   1.000
_cell.length_b   1.000
_cell.length_c   1.000
_cell.angle_alpha   90.00
_cell.angle_beta   90.00
_cell.angle_gamma   90.00
#
_symmetry.space_group_name_H-M   'P 1'
#
loop_
_entity.id
_entity.type
_entity.pdbx_description
1 polymer ?
#
loop_
_entity_poly.entity_id
_entity_poly.type
_entity_poly.pdbx_seq_one_letter_code
_entity_poly.pdbx_strand_id
1 'polypeptide(L)'
;MNHLSLHLTLRTCSSDTILRAIKKLTQENISYTSDMGKTYDFNTADTLNTLLLNCIFASGQLKGSEMYDVDFDHQIIEIEKYDAKPTYKKFFGYRPGVSVIGDLIVGIENSNGNTNVRFLQKNTQKRFFERFEQNGLIINRFRTDCGACSKEIVEEIEKHNKSFYIRANRCSSIYNDTFALKGWKTEEINGIEFELNSILVEKWKGKAYRLVIQRQKRMDGMQDFWE
;
A
#
# COMPACT_ATOMS: atom_id res chain seq x y z
N MET A 1 -27.50 7.23 -18.25
CA MET A 1 -26.34 6.94 -19.14
C MET A 1 -26.70 7.14 -20.63
N ASN A 2 -27.54 8.13 -20.97
CA ASN A 2 -28.03 8.28 -22.35
C ASN A 2 -26.96 8.80 -23.34
N HIS A 3 -25.80 9.26 -22.85
CA HIS A 3 -24.76 9.86 -23.69
C HIS A 3 -23.81 8.82 -24.32
N LEU A 4 -23.56 7.68 -23.65
CA LEU A 4 -22.65 6.64 -24.15
C LEU A 4 -23.29 5.80 -25.25
N SER A 5 -24.61 5.63 -25.21
CA SER A 5 -25.39 4.89 -26.22
C SER A 5 -25.53 5.62 -27.56
N LEU A 6 -25.17 6.92 -27.63
CA LEU A 6 -25.21 7.72 -28.86
C LEU A 6 -23.90 7.62 -29.65
N HIS A 7 -22.86 7.00 -29.09
CA HIS A 7 -21.57 6.88 -29.75
C HIS A 7 -21.58 5.70 -30.74
N LEU A 8 -21.48 5.98 -32.04
CA LEU A 8 -21.73 5.03 -33.14
C LEU A 8 -20.98 3.69 -33.04
N THR A 9 -19.82 3.66 -32.40
CA THR A 9 -18.93 2.50 -32.30
C THR A 9 -18.92 1.82 -30.93
N LEU A 10 -19.53 2.44 -29.92
CA LEU A 10 -19.42 2.00 -28.52
C LEU A 10 -20.67 1.22 -28.14
N ARG A 11 -20.58 -0.12 -28.20
CA ARG A 11 -21.62 -1.00 -27.69
C ARG A 11 -21.50 -1.12 -26.17
N THR A 12 -22.31 -0.37 -25.44
CA THR A 12 -22.39 -0.46 -23.98
C THR A 12 -23.61 -1.25 -23.54
N CYS A 13 -23.52 -1.94 -22.40
CA CYS A 13 -24.70 -2.56 -21.79
C CYS A 13 -25.63 -1.51 -21.17
N SER A 14 -26.87 -1.88 -20.87
CA SER A 14 -27.84 -0.97 -20.24
C SER A 14 -27.40 -0.57 -18.83
N SER A 15 -27.92 0.57 -18.34
CA SER A 15 -27.70 1.01 -16.96
C SER A 15 -28.10 -0.05 -15.92
N ASP A 16 -29.17 -0.79 -16.18
CA ASP A 16 -29.63 -1.87 -15.28
C ASP A 16 -28.64 -3.04 -15.25
N THR A 17 -27.99 -3.33 -16.38
CA THR A 17 -26.97 -4.37 -16.44
C THR A 17 -25.73 -3.95 -15.67
N ILE A 18 -25.31 -2.70 -15.78
CA ILE A 18 -24.20 -2.13 -15.00
C ILE A 18 -24.53 -2.16 -13.50
N LEU A 19 -25.72 -1.70 -13.11
CA LEU A 19 -26.14 -1.71 -11.70
C LEU A 19 -26.16 -3.13 -11.12
N ARG A 20 -26.68 -4.10 -11.89
CA ARG A 20 -26.70 -5.51 -11.49
C ARG A 20 -25.30 -6.09 -11.36
N ALA A 21 -24.37 -5.73 -12.24
CA ALA A 21 -22.97 -6.13 -12.12
C ALA A 21 -22.33 -5.54 -10.85
N ILE A 22 -22.50 -4.23 -10.61
CA ILE A 22 -21.99 -3.57 -9.39
C ILE A 22 -22.56 -4.22 -8.12
N LYS A 23 -23.87 -4.51 -8.08
CA LYS A 23 -24.52 -5.23 -6.97
C LYS A 23 -23.99 -6.64 -6.74
N LYS A 24 -23.44 -7.30 -7.76
CA LYS A 24 -22.78 -8.61 -7.59
C LYS A 24 -21.37 -8.50 -7.02
N LEU A 25 -20.75 -7.33 -7.13
CA LEU A 25 -19.42 -7.04 -6.59
C LEU A 25 -19.48 -6.50 -5.16
N THR A 26 -20.66 -6.08 -4.68
CA THR A 26 -20.82 -5.62 -3.30
C THR A 26 -20.62 -6.78 -2.33
N GLN A 27 -19.90 -6.51 -1.26
CA GLN A 27 -19.68 -7.43 -0.16
C GLN A 27 -20.10 -6.73 1.13
N GLU A 28 -20.70 -7.48 2.07
CA GLU A 28 -21.01 -6.96 3.40
C GLU A 28 -19.74 -6.59 4.17
N ASN A 29 -19.85 -5.55 4.99
CA ASN A 29 -18.75 -5.11 5.83
C ASN A 29 -18.56 -6.07 7.02
N ILE A 30 -17.30 -6.18 7.46
CA ILE A 30 -16.91 -6.81 8.71
C ILE A 30 -16.73 -5.70 9.73
N SER A 31 -17.51 -5.72 10.80
CA SER A 31 -17.41 -4.75 11.89
C SER A 31 -16.50 -5.24 13.02
N TYR A 32 -15.58 -4.39 13.43
CA TYR A 32 -14.64 -4.64 14.52
C TYR A 32 -14.90 -3.65 15.65
N THR A 33 -15.08 -4.14 16.87
CA THR A 33 -15.27 -3.31 18.06
C THR A 33 -14.01 -3.36 18.91
N SER A 34 -13.40 -2.19 19.17
CA SER A 34 -12.27 -2.07 20.10
C SER A 34 -12.70 -2.19 21.56
N ASP A 35 -11.75 -2.42 22.46
CA ASP A 35 -11.96 -2.47 23.92
C ASP A 35 -12.60 -1.18 24.48
N MET A 36 -12.43 -0.05 23.79
CA MET A 36 -13.06 1.23 24.13
C MET A 36 -14.48 1.39 23.56
N GLY A 37 -15.08 0.34 23.00
CA GLY A 37 -16.43 0.35 22.41
C GLY A 37 -16.55 1.04 21.04
N LYS A 38 -15.46 1.50 20.44
CA LYS A 38 -15.49 2.07 19.08
C LYS A 38 -15.59 0.96 18.02
N THR A 39 -16.50 1.13 17.07
CA THR A 39 -16.70 0.21 15.94
C THR A 39 -16.05 0.76 14.67
N TYR A 40 -15.42 -0.14 13.92
CA TYR A 40 -14.77 0.12 12.64
C TYR A 40 -15.24 -0.90 11.61
N ASP A 41 -15.72 -0.43 10.47
CA ASP A 41 -16.09 -1.30 9.37
C ASP A 41 -14.91 -1.47 8.42
N PHE A 42 -14.77 -2.70 7.93
CA PHE A 42 -13.75 -3.12 7.00
C PHE A 42 -14.37 -3.98 5.90
N ASN A 43 -13.84 -3.89 4.70
CA ASN A 43 -14.31 -4.66 3.56
C ASN A 43 -13.14 -5.23 2.78
N THR A 44 -13.05 -6.56 2.69
CA THR A 44 -11.97 -7.24 1.95
C THR A 44 -12.19 -7.19 0.44
N ALA A 45 -13.39 -6.82 -0.02
CA ALA A 45 -13.78 -6.70 -1.42
C ALA A 45 -13.30 -7.88 -2.29
N ASP A 46 -13.50 -9.12 -1.80
CA ASP A 46 -12.82 -10.29 -2.34
C ASP A 46 -13.24 -10.61 -3.78
N THR A 47 -14.54 -10.57 -4.05
CA THR A 47 -15.10 -10.74 -5.40
C THR A 47 -14.58 -9.67 -6.36
N LEU A 48 -14.50 -8.42 -5.90
CA LEU A 48 -13.98 -7.31 -6.69
C LEU A 48 -12.49 -7.49 -7.00
N ASN A 49 -11.69 -7.83 -5.99
CA ASN A 49 -10.25 -8.05 -6.15
C ASN A 49 -9.94 -9.24 -7.05
N THR A 50 -10.73 -10.31 -6.97
CA THR A 50 -10.62 -11.47 -7.86
C THR A 50 -10.95 -11.08 -9.30
N LEU A 51 -12.05 -10.35 -9.53
CA LEU A 51 -12.40 -9.86 -10.86
C LEU A 51 -11.31 -8.92 -11.42
N LEU A 52 -10.79 -8.02 -10.60
CA LEU A 52 -9.74 -7.07 -10.96
C LEU A 52 -8.50 -7.77 -11.50
N LEU A 53 -7.95 -8.74 -10.76
CA LEU A 53 -6.80 -9.52 -11.22
C LEU A 53 -7.12 -10.32 -12.49
N ASN A 54 -8.26 -11.00 -12.53
CA ASN A 54 -8.69 -11.75 -13.71
C ASN A 54 -8.74 -10.87 -14.96
N CYS A 55 -9.26 -9.64 -14.85
CA CYS A 55 -9.29 -8.70 -15.97
C CYS A 55 -7.90 -8.26 -16.41
N ILE A 56 -6.98 -8.00 -15.47
CA ILE A 56 -5.60 -7.60 -15.74
C ILE A 56 -4.81 -8.72 -16.45
N PHE A 57 -5.04 -9.98 -16.06
CA PHE A 57 -4.44 -11.13 -16.74
C PHE A 57 -5.07 -11.38 -18.12
N ALA A 58 -6.40 -11.29 -18.22
CA ALA A 58 -7.11 -11.49 -19.49
C ALA A 58 -6.75 -10.41 -20.53
N SER A 59 -6.42 -9.20 -20.11
CA SER A 59 -5.92 -8.13 -20.98
C SER A 59 -4.44 -8.27 -21.34
N GLY A 60 -3.71 -9.20 -20.71
CA GLY A 60 -2.27 -9.41 -20.91
C GLY A 60 -1.39 -8.32 -20.31
N GLN A 61 -1.95 -7.46 -19.43
CA GLN A 61 -1.21 -6.40 -18.74
C GLN A 61 -0.25 -6.96 -17.67
N LEU A 62 -0.62 -8.09 -17.06
CA LEU A 62 0.27 -8.93 -16.27
C LEU A 62 0.27 -10.35 -16.83
N LYS A 63 1.37 -11.07 -16.60
CA LYS A 63 1.59 -12.44 -17.04
C LYS A 63 1.99 -13.30 -15.87
N GLY A 64 1.48 -14.54 -15.86
CA GLY A 64 1.83 -15.50 -14.83
C GLY A 64 3.33 -15.82 -14.87
N SER A 65 3.90 -16.12 -13.70
CA SER A 65 5.31 -16.47 -13.53
C SER A 65 6.33 -15.35 -13.81
N GLU A 66 5.89 -14.17 -14.24
CA GLU A 66 6.72 -12.98 -14.23
C GLU A 66 6.84 -12.41 -12.81
N MET A 67 7.93 -11.67 -12.62
CA MET A 67 8.29 -11.08 -11.35
C MET A 67 7.96 -9.59 -11.35
N TYR A 68 7.17 -9.15 -10.38
CA TYR A 68 6.69 -7.77 -10.31
C TYR A 68 7.07 -7.10 -9.00
N ASP A 69 7.21 -5.78 -9.06
CA ASP A 69 7.32 -4.95 -7.87
C ASP A 69 5.92 -4.45 -7.48
N VAL A 70 5.61 -4.59 -6.20
CA VAL A 70 4.30 -4.23 -5.64
C VAL A 70 4.49 -3.09 -4.65
N ASP A 71 3.72 -2.03 -4.82
CA ASP A 71 3.61 -0.93 -3.85
C ASP A 71 2.30 -1.05 -3.07
N PHE A 72 2.35 -0.86 -1.76
CA PHE A 72 1.16 -0.80 -0.91
C PHE A 72 1.13 0.46 -0.07
N ASP A 73 0.02 1.20 -0.18
CA ASP A 73 -0.25 2.40 0.60
C ASP A 73 -1.71 2.45 1.04
N HIS A 74 -1.94 3.13 2.17
CA HIS A 74 -3.30 3.54 2.53
C HIS A 74 -3.63 4.88 1.88
N GLN A 75 -4.59 4.85 0.96
CA GLN A 75 -5.09 6.06 0.32
C GLN A 75 -6.26 6.61 1.13
N ILE A 76 -6.26 7.90 1.45
CA ILE A 76 -7.36 8.54 2.16
C ILE A 76 -8.18 9.32 1.15
N ILE A 77 -9.46 8.95 1.04
CA ILE A 77 -10.36 9.48 0.03
C ILE A 77 -11.44 10.27 0.74
N GLU A 78 -11.49 11.57 0.47
CA GLU A 78 -12.57 12.46 0.92
C GLU A 78 -13.86 12.14 0.16
N ILE A 79 -14.96 11.99 0.88
CA ILE A 79 -16.26 11.68 0.28
C ILE A 79 -17.40 12.09 1.21
N GLU A 80 -18.51 12.53 0.61
CA GLU A 80 -19.72 12.97 1.32
C GLU A 80 -20.81 11.88 1.37
N LYS A 81 -20.40 10.60 1.45
CA LYS A 81 -21.37 9.51 1.62
C LYS A 81 -21.86 9.47 3.06
N TYR A 82 -23.13 9.12 3.24
CA TYR A 82 -23.79 9.03 4.54
C TYR A 82 -23.01 8.18 5.57
N ASP A 83 -22.38 7.10 5.12
CA ASP A 83 -21.64 6.16 5.96
C ASP A 83 -20.16 6.54 6.20
N ALA A 84 -19.66 7.60 5.54
CA ALA A 84 -18.28 8.06 5.68
C ALA A 84 -17.98 8.47 7.14
N LYS A 85 -16.74 8.24 7.58
CA LYS A 85 -16.29 8.53 8.95
C LYS A 85 -15.20 9.60 8.96
N PRO A 86 -15.07 10.39 10.04
CA PRO A 86 -14.03 11.39 10.13
C PRO A 86 -12.64 10.76 10.06
N THR A 87 -11.76 11.33 9.25
CA THR A 87 -10.36 10.92 9.10
C THR A 87 -9.45 11.75 9.99
N TYR A 88 -8.22 11.28 10.23
CA TYR A 88 -7.20 12.08 10.94
C TYR A 88 -6.80 13.35 10.16
N LYS A 89 -7.07 13.40 8.85
CA LYS A 89 -6.84 14.57 7.99
C LYS A 89 -7.96 15.62 8.09
N LYS A 90 -8.90 15.46 9.04
CA LYS A 90 -9.98 16.41 9.38
C LYS A 90 -11.06 16.57 8.29
N PHE A 91 -11.30 15.54 7.49
CA PHE A 91 -12.44 15.45 6.58
C PHE A 91 -13.11 14.07 6.67
N PHE A 92 -14.34 13.95 6.17
CA PHE A 92 -15.05 12.66 6.12
C PHE A 92 -14.60 11.83 4.92
N GLY A 93 -14.33 10.55 5.15
CA GLY A 93 -13.71 9.74 4.14
C GLY A 93 -13.64 8.25 4.44
N TYR A 94 -13.02 7.56 3.51
CA TYR A 94 -12.55 6.19 3.69
C TYR A 94 -11.03 6.13 3.64
N ARG A 95 -10.49 5.01 4.09
CA ARG A 95 -9.06 4.73 4.09
C ARG A 95 -8.78 3.34 3.52
N PRO A 96 -8.96 3.13 2.20
CA PRO A 96 -8.58 1.87 1.58
C PRO A 96 -7.08 1.61 1.66
N GLY A 97 -6.71 0.36 1.91
CA GLY A 97 -5.40 -0.18 1.59
C GLY A 97 -5.38 -0.59 0.12
N VAL A 98 -4.43 -0.05 -0.64
CA VAL A 98 -4.34 -0.24 -2.10
C VAL A 98 -2.99 -0.83 -2.43
N SER A 99 -2.98 -1.92 -3.21
CA SER A 99 -1.77 -2.47 -3.81
C SER A 99 -1.72 -2.15 -5.30
N VAL A 100 -0.56 -1.75 -5.81
CA VAL A 100 -0.34 -1.44 -7.22
C VAL A 100 0.91 -2.13 -7.78
N ILE A 101 0.90 -2.43 -9.07
CA ILE A 101 2.06 -2.86 -9.87
C ILE A 101 2.19 -1.86 -11.03
N GLY A 102 3.20 -0.99 -10.98
CA GLY A 102 3.25 0.17 -11.87
C GLY A 102 1.98 1.02 -11.70
N ASP A 103 1.26 1.25 -12.81
CA ASP A 103 0.00 2.01 -12.81
C ASP A 103 -1.25 1.13 -12.59
N LEU A 104 -1.07 -0.17 -12.38
CA LEU A 104 -2.18 -1.12 -12.25
C LEU A 104 -2.55 -1.29 -10.78
N ILE A 105 -3.81 -1.02 -10.44
CA ILE A 105 -4.34 -1.43 -9.15
C ILE A 105 -4.57 -2.94 -9.18
N VAL A 106 -3.93 -3.66 -8.25
CA VAL A 106 -3.98 -5.13 -8.16
C VAL A 106 -4.68 -5.62 -6.90
N GLY A 107 -5.03 -4.72 -5.98
CA GLY A 107 -5.84 -5.04 -4.82
C GLY A 107 -6.31 -3.80 -4.07
N ILE A 108 -7.54 -3.84 -3.56
CA ILE A 108 -8.16 -2.80 -2.73
C ILE A 108 -8.92 -3.47 -1.59
N GLU A 109 -8.63 -3.08 -0.35
CA GLU A 109 -9.47 -3.43 0.80
C GLU A 109 -9.85 -2.14 1.53
N ASN A 110 -11.14 -1.95 1.77
CA ASN A 110 -11.65 -0.69 2.28
C ASN A 110 -11.76 -0.69 3.80
N SER A 111 -11.58 0.48 4.40
CA SER A 111 -11.79 0.69 5.83
C SER A 111 -12.39 2.06 6.09
N ASN A 112 -13.13 2.20 7.19
CA ASN A 112 -13.65 3.50 7.60
C ASN A 112 -12.53 4.53 7.82
N GLY A 113 -12.82 5.81 7.55
CA GLY A 113 -11.84 6.89 7.71
C GLY A 113 -11.28 7.05 9.13
N ASN A 114 -12.03 6.61 10.16
CA ASN A 114 -11.65 6.71 11.57
C ASN A 114 -10.76 5.56 12.06
N THR A 115 -10.35 4.64 11.18
CA THR A 115 -9.48 3.51 11.53
C THR A 115 -8.05 3.95 11.86
N ASN A 116 -7.40 3.22 12.77
CA ASN A 116 -5.98 3.45 13.08
C ASN A 116 -5.09 3.07 11.89
N VAL A 117 -3.93 3.73 11.74
CA VAL A 117 -2.98 3.47 10.66
C VAL A 117 -2.64 1.98 10.49
N ARG A 118 -2.43 1.27 11.60
CA ARG A 118 -2.04 -0.16 11.60
C ARG A 118 -3.22 -1.13 11.59
N PHE A 119 -4.46 -0.63 11.55
CA PHE A 119 -5.67 -1.44 11.64
C PHE A 119 -5.69 -2.52 10.55
N LEU A 120 -5.65 -3.79 10.97
CA LEU A 120 -5.65 -4.98 10.11
C LEU A 120 -4.59 -5.00 9.00
N GLN A 121 -3.52 -4.21 9.10
CA GLN A 121 -2.53 -4.08 8.03
C GLN A 121 -1.86 -5.41 7.70
N LYS A 122 -1.44 -6.17 8.71
CA LYS A 122 -0.88 -7.53 8.54
C LYS A 122 -1.83 -8.43 7.75
N ASN A 123 -3.10 -8.45 8.14
CA ASN A 123 -4.11 -9.32 7.53
C ASN A 123 -4.44 -8.90 6.10
N THR A 124 -4.46 -7.58 5.83
CA THR A 124 -4.66 -7.02 4.49
C THR A 124 -3.53 -7.43 3.56
N GLN A 125 -2.28 -7.24 4.00
CA GLN A 125 -1.11 -7.63 3.21
C GLN A 125 -1.05 -9.14 2.98
N LYS A 126 -1.32 -9.94 4.00
CA LYS A 126 -1.41 -11.40 3.87
C LYS A 126 -2.43 -11.80 2.80
N ARG A 127 -3.66 -11.27 2.83
CA ARG A 127 -4.69 -11.57 1.82
C ARG A 127 -4.27 -11.14 0.41
N PHE A 128 -3.62 -10.00 0.27
CA PHE A 128 -3.06 -9.58 -1.01
C PHE A 128 -1.99 -10.55 -1.52
N PHE A 129 -1.02 -10.92 -0.68
CA PHE A 129 -0.01 -11.90 -1.04
C PHE A 129 -0.61 -13.24 -1.45
N GLU A 130 -1.50 -13.81 -0.64
CA GLU A 130 -2.17 -15.08 -0.95
C GLU A 130 -2.94 -14.98 -2.27
N ARG A 131 -3.62 -13.87 -2.53
CA ARG A 131 -4.34 -13.65 -3.80
C ARG A 131 -3.39 -13.54 -4.99
N PHE A 132 -2.26 -12.85 -4.84
CA PHE A 132 -1.23 -12.75 -5.87
C PHE A 132 -0.66 -14.14 -6.21
N GLU A 133 -0.31 -14.92 -5.19
CA GLU A 133 0.23 -16.28 -5.33
C GLU A 133 -0.78 -17.23 -6.00
N GLN A 134 -2.05 -17.18 -5.59
CA GLN A 134 -3.12 -17.97 -6.21
C GLN A 134 -3.33 -17.65 -7.69
N ASN A 135 -3.02 -16.42 -8.12
CA ASN A 135 -3.07 -15.99 -9.51
C ASN A 135 -1.73 -16.13 -10.24
N GLY A 136 -0.73 -16.76 -9.62
CA GLY A 136 0.58 -17.03 -10.23
C GLY A 136 1.47 -15.80 -10.39
N LEU A 137 1.20 -14.70 -9.66
CA LEU A 137 2.10 -13.56 -9.57
C LEU A 137 3.25 -13.88 -8.62
N ILE A 138 4.47 -13.57 -9.04
CA ILE A 138 5.66 -13.67 -8.21
C ILE A 138 6.12 -12.26 -7.84
N ILE A 139 6.30 -12.01 -6.55
CA ILE A 139 6.66 -10.67 -6.08
C ILE A 139 8.17 -10.59 -5.91
N ASN A 140 8.77 -9.66 -6.65
CA ASN A 140 10.19 -9.36 -6.59
C ASN A 140 10.50 -8.41 -5.43
N ARG A 141 9.95 -7.19 -5.50
CA ARG A 141 10.09 -6.17 -4.46
C ARG A 141 8.73 -5.79 -3.93
N PHE A 142 8.57 -5.82 -2.61
CA PHE A 142 7.40 -5.23 -1.95
C PHE A 142 7.79 -3.90 -1.29
N ARG A 143 7.05 -2.83 -1.55
CA ARG A 143 7.35 -1.50 -1.00
C ARG A 143 6.14 -0.95 -0.25
N THR A 144 6.38 -0.34 0.92
CA THR A 144 5.29 0.25 1.71
C THR A 144 5.80 1.29 2.70
N ASP A 145 4.88 2.08 3.22
CA ASP A 145 5.13 3.13 4.20
C ASP A 145 5.57 2.61 5.58
N CYS A 146 5.88 3.55 6.47
CA CYS A 146 6.35 3.25 7.80
C CYS A 146 5.29 2.65 8.74
N GLY A 147 4.02 2.60 8.31
CA GLY A 147 2.94 1.91 9.00
C GLY A 147 3.23 0.42 9.15
N ALA A 148 3.93 -0.17 8.17
CA ALA A 148 4.32 -1.58 8.15
C ALA A 148 5.57 -1.90 9.00
N CYS A 149 6.22 -0.91 9.62
CA CYS A 149 7.47 -1.10 10.35
C CYS A 149 7.27 -1.68 11.77
N SER A 150 6.37 -2.66 11.93
CA SER A 150 6.21 -3.49 13.13
C SER A 150 6.75 -4.89 12.87
N LYS A 151 7.24 -5.57 13.92
CA LYS A 151 7.86 -6.90 13.77
C LYS A 151 6.90 -7.82 13.02
N GLU A 152 5.68 -7.99 13.52
CA GLU A 152 4.69 -8.96 13.03
C GLU A 152 4.27 -8.73 11.58
N ILE A 153 4.30 -7.47 11.11
CA ILE A 153 4.00 -7.13 9.72
C ILE A 153 5.21 -7.45 8.83
N VAL A 154 6.43 -7.08 9.26
CA VAL A 154 7.65 -7.42 8.52
C VAL A 154 7.81 -8.93 8.38
N GLU A 155 7.60 -9.71 9.45
CA GLU A 155 7.70 -11.18 9.36
C GLU A 155 6.64 -11.78 8.42
N GLU A 156 5.51 -11.10 8.22
CA GLU A 156 4.53 -11.53 7.23
C GLU A 156 5.01 -11.21 5.82
N ILE A 157 5.45 -9.97 5.57
CA ILE A 157 5.98 -9.54 4.27
C ILE A 157 7.15 -10.43 3.83
N GLU A 158 8.07 -10.76 4.74
CA GLU A 158 9.25 -11.59 4.46
C GLU A 158 8.95 -12.94 3.78
N LYS A 159 7.74 -13.49 3.96
CA LYS A 159 7.38 -14.81 3.45
C LYS A 159 7.06 -14.82 1.95
N HIS A 160 6.69 -13.67 1.38
CA HIS A 160 5.95 -13.61 0.11
C HIS A 160 6.68 -12.89 -1.02
N ASN A 161 7.91 -12.40 -0.79
CA ASN A 161 8.69 -11.67 -1.80
C ASN A 161 10.18 -11.95 -1.68
N LYS A 162 10.94 -11.64 -2.74
CA LYS A 162 12.41 -11.77 -2.73
C LYS A 162 13.09 -10.71 -1.89
N SER A 163 12.54 -9.50 -1.88
CA SER A 163 13.06 -8.36 -1.15
C SER A 163 11.96 -7.35 -0.87
N PHE A 164 12.15 -6.52 0.15
CA PHE A 164 11.19 -5.48 0.49
C PHE A 164 11.88 -4.19 0.91
N TYR A 165 11.14 -3.09 0.78
CA TYR A 165 11.53 -1.77 1.23
C TYR A 165 10.39 -1.21 2.08
N ILE A 166 10.67 -1.02 3.37
CA ILE A 166 9.72 -0.42 4.31
C ILE A 166 10.37 0.85 4.82
N ARG A 167 9.67 1.98 4.68
CA ARG A 167 10.17 3.25 5.21
C ARG A 167 10.37 3.11 6.73
N ALA A 168 11.58 3.40 7.22
CA ALA A 168 11.84 3.37 8.65
C ALA A 168 11.14 4.54 9.35
N ASN A 169 10.74 4.34 10.60
CA ASN A 169 10.35 5.43 11.48
C ASN A 169 11.59 5.98 12.16
N ARG A 170 11.66 7.32 12.26
CA ARG A 170 12.77 8.03 12.92
C ARG A 170 13.12 7.41 14.25
N CYS A 171 14.34 6.89 14.35
CA CYS A 171 14.79 6.16 15.54
C CYS A 171 16.01 6.83 16.15
N SER A 172 15.83 7.47 17.31
CA SER A 172 16.90 8.17 18.02
C SER A 172 18.08 7.25 18.38
N SER A 173 17.84 5.95 18.58
CA SER A 173 18.90 5.00 18.91
C SER A 173 19.90 4.76 17.79
N ILE A 174 19.53 5.01 16.52
CA ILE A 174 20.39 4.80 15.34
C ILE A 174 21.07 6.11 14.92
N TYR A 175 20.74 7.23 15.59
CA TYR A 175 21.21 8.55 15.21
C TYR A 175 22.74 8.64 15.30
N ASN A 176 23.34 8.26 16.42
CA ASN A 176 24.81 8.32 16.59
C ASN A 176 25.55 7.44 15.58
N ASP A 177 25.06 6.23 15.32
CA ASP A 177 25.65 5.31 14.34
C ASP A 177 25.61 5.89 12.93
N THR A 178 24.52 6.59 12.59
CA THR A 178 24.35 7.29 11.31
C THR A 178 25.34 8.44 11.14
N PHE A 179 25.61 9.21 12.19
CA PHE A 179 26.59 10.32 12.15
C PHE A 179 28.03 9.83 11.96
N ALA A 180 28.35 8.65 12.46
CA ALA A 180 29.67 8.06 12.31
C ALA A 180 29.96 7.56 10.88
N LEU A 181 28.94 7.51 10.01
CA LEU A 181 29.10 6.98 8.66
C LEU A 181 29.96 7.86 7.77
N LYS A 182 30.86 7.20 7.04
CA LYS A 182 31.75 7.78 6.04
C LYS A 182 31.42 7.22 4.66
N GLY A 183 31.94 7.85 3.61
CA GLY A 183 31.78 7.35 2.23
C GLY A 183 30.38 7.55 1.66
N TRP A 184 29.73 8.67 1.99
CA TRP A 184 28.44 9.05 1.43
C TRP A 184 28.54 9.17 -0.10
N LYS A 185 27.54 8.64 -0.81
CA LYS A 185 27.46 8.71 -2.26
C LYS A 185 26.39 9.72 -2.67
N THR A 186 26.76 10.69 -3.49
CA THR A 186 25.82 11.64 -4.07
C THR A 186 25.04 10.98 -5.21
N GLU A 187 23.73 11.13 -5.20
CA GLU A 187 22.79 10.65 -6.22
C GLU A 187 21.72 11.71 -6.47
N GLU A 188 21.25 11.80 -7.72
CA GLU A 188 20.13 12.66 -8.08
C GLU A 188 18.85 11.81 -8.18
N ILE A 189 17.84 12.16 -7.39
CA ILE A 189 16.53 11.49 -7.38
C ILE A 189 15.47 12.55 -7.65
N ASN A 190 14.72 12.41 -8.75
CA ASN A 190 13.67 13.34 -9.16
C ASN A 190 14.13 14.82 -9.24
N GLY A 191 15.35 15.06 -9.73
CA GLY A 191 15.91 16.41 -9.84
C GLY A 191 16.43 17.01 -8.52
N ILE A 192 16.48 16.21 -7.45
CA ILE A 192 16.99 16.63 -6.14
C ILE A 192 18.24 15.81 -5.83
N GLU A 193 19.32 16.49 -5.45
CA GLU A 193 20.55 15.86 -5.01
C GLU A 193 20.42 15.35 -3.57
N PHE A 194 20.73 14.07 -3.37
CA PHE A 194 20.79 13.40 -2.07
C PHE A 194 22.17 12.79 -1.86
N GLU A 195 22.58 12.71 -0.60
CA GLU A 195 23.69 11.84 -0.19
C GLU A 195 23.10 10.57 0.43
N LEU A 196 23.50 9.41 -0.09
CA LEU A 196 23.04 8.09 0.34
C LEU A 196 24.15 7.33 1.07
N ASN A 197 23.75 6.58 2.10
CA ASN A 197 24.60 5.59 2.76
C ASN A 197 23.74 4.43 3.29
N SER A 198 24.35 3.38 3.80
CA SER A 198 23.60 2.28 4.44
C SER A 198 24.39 1.58 5.52
N ILE A 199 23.68 1.02 6.49
CA ILE A 199 24.23 0.22 7.58
C ILE A 199 23.41 -1.05 7.79
N LEU A 200 24.06 -2.09 8.31
CA LEU A 200 23.35 -3.26 8.82
C LEU A 200 22.96 -3.01 10.28
N VAL A 201 21.69 -3.20 10.60
CA VAL A 201 21.13 -3.01 11.94
C VAL A 201 20.32 -4.23 12.34
N GLU A 202 20.59 -4.75 13.52
CA GLU A 202 19.74 -5.76 14.15
C GLU A 202 18.53 -5.07 14.79
N LYS A 203 17.47 -4.89 14.00
CA LYS A 203 16.25 -4.20 14.47
C LYS A 203 15.45 -5.03 15.46
N TRP A 204 15.46 -6.35 15.28
CA TRP A 204 14.87 -7.32 16.21
C TRP A 204 15.83 -8.48 16.41
N LYS A 205 15.77 -9.12 17.57
CA LYS A 205 16.65 -10.24 17.94
C LYS A 205 16.72 -11.29 16.83
N GLY A 206 17.94 -11.53 16.32
CA GLY A 206 18.24 -12.48 15.25
C GLY A 206 17.84 -12.02 13.84
N LYS A 207 17.42 -10.76 13.66
CA LYS A 207 16.99 -10.20 12.38
C LYS A 207 17.73 -8.91 12.06
N ALA A 208 18.77 -9.04 11.25
CA ALA A 208 19.54 -7.93 10.70
C ALA A 208 18.94 -7.47 9.38
N TYR A 209 18.73 -6.16 9.25
CA TYR A 209 18.27 -5.52 8.02
C TYR A 209 19.24 -4.43 7.60
N ARG A 210 19.24 -4.14 6.30
CA ARG A 210 19.94 -2.97 5.78
C ARG A 210 19.07 -1.74 5.96
N LEU A 211 19.51 -0.81 6.78
CA LEU A 211 18.95 0.53 6.83
C LEU A 211 19.65 1.37 5.75
N VAL A 212 18.89 1.83 4.78
CA VAL A 212 19.34 2.82 3.80
C VAL A 212 19.03 4.19 4.37
N ILE A 213 19.98 5.10 4.30
CA ILE A 213 19.90 6.44 4.89
C ILE A 213 20.12 7.45 3.77
N GLN A 214 19.26 8.46 3.72
CA GLN A 214 19.38 9.57 2.79
C GLN A 214 19.55 10.89 3.58
N ARG A 215 20.34 11.82 3.06
CA ARG A 215 20.40 13.17 3.63
C ARG A 215 20.46 14.19 2.52
N GLN A 216 19.93 15.37 2.82
CA GLN A 216 19.90 16.49 1.90
C GLN A 216 20.53 17.70 2.58
N LYS A 217 21.34 18.48 1.85
CA LYS A 217 21.79 19.79 2.34
C LYS A 217 20.63 20.77 2.28
N ARG A 218 20.31 21.41 3.40
CA ARG A 218 19.41 22.56 3.47
C ARG A 218 20.06 23.77 2.80
N MET A 219 19.23 24.76 2.44
CA MET A 219 19.69 26.01 1.82
C MET A 219 20.64 26.82 2.71
N ASP A 220 20.61 26.61 4.04
CA ASP A 220 21.51 27.21 5.02
C ASP A 220 22.87 26.48 5.14
N GLY A 221 23.08 25.42 4.35
CA GLY A 221 24.28 24.61 4.37
C GLY A 221 24.29 23.49 5.44
N MET A 222 23.26 23.39 6.29
CA MET A 222 23.15 22.29 7.26
C MET A 222 22.58 21.02 6.61
N GLN A 223 23.16 19.86 6.92
CA GLN A 223 22.63 18.57 6.46
C GLN A 223 21.40 18.17 7.28
N ASP A 224 20.30 17.85 6.60
CA ASP A 224 19.12 17.25 7.20
C ASP A 224 19.06 15.77 6.86
N PHE A 225 18.90 14.94 7.90
CA PHE A 225 18.81 13.49 7.75
C PHE A 225 17.36 13.10 7.51
N TRP A 226 17.14 12.38 6.42
CA TRP A 226 15.88 11.78 6.06
C TRP A 226 16.07 10.26 6.11
N GLU A 227 15.33 9.59 6.99
CA GLU A 227 15.30 8.12 6.94
C GLU A 227 14.53 7.62 5.72
#